data_AF-A0A1R4I4P0-F1
#
_entry.id   AF-A0A1R4I4P0-F1
#
_cell.length_a   1.000
_cell.length_b   1.000
_cell.length_c   1.000
_cell.angle_alpha   90.00
_cell.angle_beta   90.00
_cell.angle_gamma   90.00
#
_symmetry.space_group_name_H-M   'P 1'
#
loop_
_entity.id
_entity.type
_entity.pdbx_description
1 polymer ?
#
loop_
_entity_poly.entity_id
_entity_poly.type
_entity_poly.pdbx_seq_one_letter_code
_entity_poly.pdbx_strand_id
1 'polypeptide(L)' 'MADSLAQLRSQICAHRERRRSRRQLLILDDRLLRDIGITRAQAQKEGRKSFWKHNLKRPV' A
#
# COMPACT_ATOMS: atom_id res chain seq x y z
N MET A 1 14.55 -18.48 -17.24
CA MET A 1 15.30 -18.29 -15.97
C MET A 1 15.54 -16.81 -15.65
N ALA A 2 15.97 -15.98 -16.61
CA ALA A 2 16.15 -14.53 -16.40
C ALA A 2 14.84 -13.80 -16.03
N ASP A 3 13.71 -14.25 -16.60
CA ASP A 3 12.39 -13.64 -16.37
C ASP A 3 11.90 -13.78 -14.92
N SER A 4 12.21 -14.89 -14.27
CA SER A 4 11.80 -15.15 -12.87
C SER A 4 12.50 -14.19 -11.89
N LEU A 5 13.76 -13.83 -12.15
CA LEU A 5 14.49 -12.84 -11.35
C LEU A 5 13.98 -11.43 -11.59
N ALA A 6 13.68 -11.07 -12.85
CA ALA A 6 13.08 -9.78 -13.18
C ALA A 6 11.69 -9.62 -12.53
N GLN A 7 10.88 -10.68 -12.56
CA GLN A 7 9.56 -10.71 -11.95
C GLN A 7 9.63 -10.67 -10.42
N LEU A 8 10.59 -11.36 -9.80
CA LEU A 8 10.82 -11.28 -8.36
C LEU A 8 11.25 -9.85 -7.94
N ARG A 9 12.15 -9.22 -8.70
CA ARG A 9 12.57 -7.82 -8.46
C ARG A 9 11.40 -6.85 -8.56
N SER A 10 10.56 -6.99 -9.60
CA SER A 10 9.36 -6.17 -9.76
C SER A 10 8.40 -6.32 -8.59
N GLN A 11 8.16 -7.56 -8.14
CA GLN A 11 7.33 -7.82 -6.96
C GLN A 11 7.91 -7.16 -5.71
N ILE A 12 9.21 -7.35 -5.44
CA ILE A 12 9.88 -6.73 -4.28
C ILE A 12 9.77 -5.20 -4.33
N CYS A 13 10.01 -4.56 -5.48
CA CYS A 13 9.86 -3.12 -5.65
C CYS A 13 8.43 -2.66 -5.35
N ALA A 14 7.43 -3.31 -5.93
CA ALA A 14 6.02 -2.98 -5.69
C ALA A 14 5.64 -3.15 -4.20
N HIS A 15 6.17 -4.16 -3.51
CA HIS A 15 5.96 -4.32 -2.07
C HIS A 15 6.62 -3.22 -1.25
N ARG A 16 7.84 -2.79 -1.63
CA ARG A 16 8.56 -1.70 -0.96
C ARG A 16 7.82 -0.37 -1.12
N GLU A 17 7.35 -0.07 -2.31
CA GLU A 17 6.55 1.13 -2.61
C GLU A 17 5.27 1.17 -1.79
N ARG A 18 4.47 0.09 -1.81
CA ARG A 18 3.25 0.00 -0.99
C ARG A 18 3.52 0.14 0.50
N ARG A 19 4.63 -0.42 0.99
CA ARG A 19 5.03 -0.28 2.40
C ARG A 19 5.39 1.16 2.74
N ARG A 20 6.05 1.89 1.83
CA ARG A 20 6.35 3.31 1.98
C ARG A 20 5.07 4.14 2.03
N SER A 21 4.18 3.96 1.05
CA SER A 21 2.90 4.70 0.99
C SER A 21 2.03 4.45 2.23
N ARG A 22 1.93 3.20 2.70
CA ARG A 22 1.18 2.86 3.93
C ARG A 22 1.75 3.53 5.18
N ARG A 23 3.07 3.66 5.29
CA ARG A 23 3.71 4.41 6.38
C ARG A 23 3.45 5.90 6.27
N GLN A 24 3.51 6.45 5.05
CA GLN A 24 3.19 7.86 4.81
C GLN A 24 1.75 8.19 5.20
N LEU A 25 0.78 7.30 4.91
CA LEU A 25 -0.60 7.46 5.36
C LEU A 25 -0.77 7.53 6.89
N LEU A 26 0.09 6.84 7.65
CA LEU A 26 0.07 6.90 9.12
C LEU A 26 0.67 8.19 9.67
N ILE A 27 1.62 8.78 8.94
CA ILE A 27 2.36 9.99 9.34
C ILE A 27 1.66 11.27 8.85
N LEU A 28 0.89 11.19 7.77
CA LEU A 28 0.19 12.33 7.19
C LEU A 28 -0.77 12.98 8.21
N ASP A 29 -0.88 14.31 8.15
CA ASP A 29 -1.85 15.08 8.93
C ASP A 29 -3.29 14.91 8.45
N ASP A 30 -4.26 15.09 9.36
CA ASP A 30 -5.70 14.93 9.07
C ASP A 30 -6.19 15.87 7.96
N ARG A 31 -5.59 17.04 7.83
CA ARG A 31 -5.88 17.98 6.74
C ARG A 31 -5.44 17.43 5.39
N LEU A 32 -4.22 16.88 5.31
CA LEU A 32 -3.69 16.30 4.08
C LEU A 32 -4.43 15.02 3.69
N LEU A 33 -4.87 14.22 4.69
CA LEU A 33 -5.73 13.06 4.45
C LEU A 33 -7.07 13.47 3.83
N ARG A 34 -7.66 14.58 4.28
CA ARG A 34 -8.88 15.15 3.70
C ARG A 34 -8.68 15.66 2.28
N ASP A 35 -7.53 16.26 1.97
CA ASP A 35 -7.22 16.73 0.61
C ASP A 35 -7.18 15.58 -0.40
N ILE A 36 -6.76 14.37 0.01
CA ILE A 36 -6.80 13.14 -0.80
C ILE A 36 -8.09 12.33 -0.62
N GLY A 37 -9.09 12.88 0.08
CA GLY A 37 -10.43 12.31 0.21
C GLY A 37 -10.54 11.07 1.11
N ILE A 38 -9.61 10.85 2.05
CA ILE A 38 -9.70 9.71 2.98
C ILE A 38 -9.71 10.17 4.44
N THR A 39 -10.38 9.41 5.29
CA THR A 39 -10.43 9.68 6.73
C THR A 39 -9.22 9.11 7.47
N ARG A 40 -8.92 9.63 8.66
CA ARG A 40 -7.90 9.05 9.55
C ARG A 40 -8.14 7.57 9.83
N ALA A 41 -9.40 7.16 10.01
CA ALA A 41 -9.75 5.76 10.22
C ALA A 41 -9.42 4.89 8.99
N GLN A 42 -9.69 5.38 7.78
CA GLN A 42 -9.30 4.70 6.53
C GLN A 42 -7.78 4.62 6.38
N ALA A 43 -7.06 5.72 6.65
CA ALA A 43 -5.60 5.76 6.62
C ALA A 43 -4.97 4.77 7.63
N GLN A 44 -5.50 4.67 8.84
CA GLN A 44 -5.07 3.68 9.84
C GLN A 44 -5.38 2.25 9.39
N LYS A 45 -6.57 2.01 8.85
CA LYS A 45 -6.98 0.70 8.32
C LYS A 45 -6.05 0.24 7.20
N GLU A 46 -5.72 1.13 6.25
CA GLU A 46 -4.79 0.84 5.15
C GLU A 46 -3.34 0.70 5.65
N GLY A 47 -2.89 1.60 6.52
CA GLY A 47 -1.54 1.60 7.09
C GLY A 47 -1.21 0.37 7.93
N ARG A 48 -2.22 -0.19 8.63
CA ARG A 48 -2.09 -1.40 9.45
C ARG A 48 -2.29 -2.71 8.68
N LYS A 49 -2.58 -2.68 7.37
CA LYS A 49 -2.68 -3.92 6.57
C LYS A 49 -1.32 -4.63 6.53
N SER A 50 -1.31 -5.90 6.92
CA SER A 50 -0.15 -6.77 6.76
C SER A 50 0.27 -6.85 5.29
N PHE A 51 1.57 -7.02 5.02
CA PHE A 51 2.11 -6.91 3.67
C PHE A 51 1.60 -7.97 2.69
N TRP A 52 1.11 -9.11 3.20
CA TRP A 52 0.51 -10.20 2.43
C TRP A 52 -0.97 -9.96 2.06
N LYS A 53 -1.64 -8.98 2.66
CA LYS A 53 -3.04 -8.66 2.37
C LYS A 53 -3.12 -7.74 1.14
N HIS A 54 -3.04 -8.33 -0.04
CA HIS A 54 -3.43 -7.69 -1.28
C HIS A 54 -4.96 -7.71 -1.32
N ASN A 55 -5.61 -6.59 -1.63
CA ASN A 55 -7.04 -6.60 -1.93
C ASN A 55 -7.23 -7.51 -3.16
N LEU A 56 -7.52 -8.79 -2.94
CA LEU A 56 -8.19 -9.64 -3.90
C LEU A 56 -9.56 -8.99 -4.12
N LYS A 57 -9.61 -7.98 -4.99
CA LYS A 57 -10.88 -7.59 -5.59
C LYS A 57 -11.30 -8.81 -6.40
N ARG A 58 -12.16 -9.65 -5.80
CA ARG A 58 -12.89 -10.67 -6.54
C ARG A 58 -13.59 -9.94 -7.69
N PRO A 59 -13.36 -10.31 -8.95
CA PRO A 59 -14.26 -9.88 -10.00
C PRO A 59 -15.62 -10.48 -9.66
N VAL A 60 -16.63 -9.62 -9.57
CA VAL A 60 -18.04 -10.01 -9.65
C VAL A 60 -18.36 -10.32 -11.10
#